data_AF-T1GUE8-F1
#
_entry.id   AF-T1GUE8-F1
#
_cell.length_a   1.000
_cell.length_b   1.000
_cell.length_c   1.000
_cell.angle_alpha   90.00
_cell.angle_beta   90.00
_cell.angle_gamma   90.00
#
_symmetry.space_group_name_H-M   'P 1'
#
loop_
_entity.id
_entity.type
_entity.pdbx_description
1 polymer ?
#
loop_
_entity_poly.entity_id
_entity_poly.type
_entity_poly.pdbx_seq_one_letter_code
_entity_poly.pdbx_strand_id
1 'polypeptide(L)'
;MYLFLFSLIKMRKFVILAIFALTFCTAHCDSVIGEDDGSSVSGLYTIEGRVYAPEYLLPGSDSNWQQGTVVSINGGEFKGFLREDGSFVISSVPSGSYVVEVINPDYFYEPIRVEINPRGKFRARKVNFVQPSQVIQTPYPLRCKALTRFKFFQQREQWKVTDFLLALWF
;
A
#
# COMPACT_ATOMS: atom_id res chain seq x y z
N MET A 1 -22.56 -38.10 -49.03
CA MET A 1 -21.07 -38.06 -48.97
C MET A 1 -20.53 -36.62 -48.94
N TYR A 2 -20.97 -35.68 -49.79
CA TYR A 2 -20.46 -34.30 -49.83
C TYR A 2 -20.75 -33.42 -48.59
N LEU A 3 -21.88 -33.63 -47.90
CA LEU A 3 -22.23 -32.90 -46.66
C LEU A 3 -21.27 -33.20 -45.48
N PHE A 4 -20.80 -34.44 -45.37
CA PHE A 4 -19.83 -34.84 -44.35
C PHE A 4 -18.45 -34.24 -44.59
N LEU A 5 -18.03 -34.16 -45.86
CA LEU A 5 -16.74 -33.58 -46.26
C LEU A 5 -16.69 -32.07 -45.97
N PHE A 6 -17.79 -31.34 -46.21
CA PHE A 6 -17.90 -29.91 -45.93
C PHE A 6 -17.85 -29.60 -44.43
N SER A 7 -18.48 -30.44 -43.61
CA SER A 7 -18.42 -30.36 -42.14
C SER A 7 -17.00 -30.57 -41.62
N LEU A 8 -16.29 -31.56 -42.16
CA LEU A 8 -14.91 -31.87 -41.75
C LEU A 8 -13.93 -30.72 -42.08
N ILE A 9 -14.09 -30.07 -43.24
CA ILE A 9 -13.25 -28.95 -43.67
C ILE A 9 -13.50 -27.70 -42.81
N LYS A 10 -14.75 -27.48 -42.38
CA LYS A 10 -15.11 -26.37 -41.50
C LYS A 10 -14.56 -26.56 -40.09
N MET A 11 -14.61 -27.78 -39.56
CA MET A 11 -14.00 -28.15 -38.28
C MET A 11 -12.47 -27.98 -38.30
N ARG A 12 -11.80 -28.39 -39.38
CA ARG A 12 -10.33 -28.25 -39.50
C ARG A 12 -9.88 -26.79 -39.54
N LYS A 13 -10.63 -25.91 -40.23
CA LYS A 13 -10.34 -24.46 -40.25
C LYS A 13 -10.55 -23.82 -38.88
N PHE A 14 -11.56 -24.24 -38.13
CA PHE A 14 -11.83 -23.72 -36.79
C PHE A 14 -10.74 -24.13 -35.79
N VAL A 15 -10.25 -25.38 -35.88
CA VAL A 15 -9.14 -25.87 -35.06
C VAL A 15 -7.84 -25.12 -35.37
N ILE A 16 -7.52 -24.89 -36.65
CA ILE A 16 -6.33 -24.12 -37.04
C ILE A 16 -6.40 -22.67 -36.53
N LEU A 17 -7.57 -22.03 -36.63
CA LEU A 17 -7.77 -20.67 -36.12
C LEU A 17 -7.63 -20.61 -34.58
N ALA A 18 -8.16 -21.60 -33.86
CA ALA A 18 -8.05 -21.67 -32.41
C ALA A 18 -6.60 -21.87 -31.95
N ILE A 19 -5.81 -22.68 -32.67
CA ILE A 19 -4.37 -22.87 -32.38
C ILE A 19 -3.61 -21.56 -32.61
N PHE A 20 -3.88 -20.86 -33.71
CA PHE A 20 -3.23 -19.59 -34.03
C PHE A 20 -3.54 -18.50 -33.00
N ALA A 21 -4.78 -18.47 -32.47
CA ALA A 21 -5.19 -17.58 -31.39
C ALA A 21 -4.48 -17.93 -30.06
N LEU A 22 -4.33 -19.22 -29.73
CA LEU A 22 -3.60 -19.66 -28.53
C LEU A 22 -2.12 -19.28 -28.58
N THR A 23 -1.48 -19.42 -29.75
CA THR A 23 -0.07 -19.03 -29.94
C THR A 23 0.14 -17.52 -29.91
N PHE A 24 -0.84 -16.73 -30.37
CA PHE A 24 -0.79 -15.27 -30.28
C PHE A 24 -0.98 -14.77 -28.84
N CYS A 25 -1.80 -15.47 -28.05
CA CYS A 25 -2.02 -15.18 -26.64
C CYS A 25 -0.77 -15.43 -25.78
N THR A 26 0.02 -16.46 -26.11
CA THR A 26 1.28 -16.77 -25.43
C THR A 26 2.44 -15.87 -25.87
N ALA A 27 2.37 -15.25 -27.05
CA ALA A 27 3.37 -14.28 -27.52
C ALA A 27 3.23 -12.88 -26.90
N HIS A 28 2.04 -12.50 -26.40
CA HIS A 28 1.81 -11.29 -25.58
C HIS A 28 1.90 -11.55 -24.06
N CYS A 29 2.16 -12.81 -23.76
CA CYS A 29 2.66 -13.44 -22.56
C CYS A 29 3.96 -12.93 -21.92
N ASP A 30 4.17 -11.64 -21.62
CA ASP A 30 5.38 -11.25 -20.87
C ASP A 30 5.37 -11.91 -19.48
N SER A 31 6.12 -13.01 -19.37
CA SER A 31 6.26 -13.82 -18.17
C SER A 31 7.49 -13.34 -17.42
N VAL A 32 7.28 -12.50 -16.41
CA VAL A 32 8.34 -12.07 -15.50
C VAL A 32 8.62 -13.21 -14.52
N ILE A 33 9.56 -14.09 -14.88
CA ILE A 33 10.21 -15.01 -13.94
C ILE A 33 11.32 -14.20 -13.28
N GLY A 34 11.13 -13.87 -12.01
CA GLY A 34 12.10 -13.14 -11.22
C GLY A 34 13.21 -14.06 -10.71
N GLU A 35 14.45 -13.72 -11.05
CA GLU A 35 15.62 -14.07 -10.25
C GLU A 35 16.63 -12.91 -10.33
N ASP A 36 17.25 -12.68 -9.19
CA ASP A 36 18.03 -11.53 -8.73
C ASP A 36 19.26 -11.21 -9.61
N ASP A 37 19.41 -9.95 -10.03
CA ASP A 37 20.67 -9.20 -9.92
C ASP A 37 20.54 -7.77 -10.49
N GLY A 38 21.06 -6.81 -9.72
CA GLY A 38 20.81 -5.38 -9.90
C GLY A 38 21.29 -4.79 -11.23
N SER A 39 20.35 -4.52 -12.14
CA SER A 39 20.32 -3.30 -12.94
C SER A 39 18.95 -3.17 -13.59
N SER A 40 18.18 -2.17 -13.16
CA SER A 40 16.80 -1.96 -13.60
C SER A 40 16.72 -1.64 -15.09
N VAL A 41 16.38 -2.65 -15.90
CA VAL A 41 16.02 -2.50 -17.32
C VAL A 41 14.65 -1.80 -17.50
N SER A 42 13.92 -1.48 -16.42
CA SER A 42 12.56 -0.93 -16.49
C SER A 42 12.32 0.43 -15.78
N GLY A 43 13.28 0.98 -15.03
CA GLY A 43 13.07 2.25 -14.30
C GLY A 43 12.00 2.20 -13.20
N LEU A 44 11.59 0.99 -12.81
CA LEU A 44 10.65 0.70 -11.73
C LEU A 44 11.41 0.22 -10.49
N TYR A 45 10.91 0.60 -9.32
CA TYR A 45 11.49 0.37 -8.01
C TYR A 45 10.47 -0.23 -7.06
N THR A 46 10.97 -0.75 -5.94
CA THR A 46 10.16 -1.38 -4.90
C THR A 46 10.36 -0.64 -3.59
N ILE A 47 9.26 -0.19 -2.98
CA ILE A 47 9.25 0.45 -1.67
C ILE A 47 8.94 -0.62 -0.62
N GLU A 48 9.77 -0.69 0.41
CA GLU A 48 9.66 -1.68 1.49
C GLU A 48 9.65 -1.02 2.88
N GLY A 49 9.01 -1.71 3.82
CA GLY A 49 8.96 -1.26 5.20
C GLY A 49 8.25 -2.22 6.13
N ARG A 50 8.12 -1.80 7.39
CA ARG A 50 7.38 -2.50 8.43
C ARG A 50 6.48 -1.53 9.18
N VAL A 51 5.23 -1.95 9.38
CA VAL A 51 4.25 -1.29 10.25
C VAL A 51 4.27 -2.00 11.60
N TYR A 52 4.43 -1.22 12.67
CA TYR A 52 4.43 -1.72 14.03
C TYR A 52 3.03 -1.62 14.64
N ALA A 53 2.67 -2.61 15.45
CA ALA A 53 1.46 -2.59 16.23
C ALA A 53 1.43 -1.36 17.15
N PRO A 54 0.24 -0.79 17.41
CA PRO A 54 0.09 0.27 18.39
C PRO A 54 0.54 -0.12 19.80
N GLU A 55 1.23 0.80 20.48
CA GLU A 55 1.92 0.54 21.76
C GLU A 55 0.97 0.19 22.92
N TYR A 56 -0.30 0.58 22.85
CA TYR A 56 -1.32 0.24 23.85
C TYR A 56 -1.96 -1.14 23.64
N LEU A 57 -1.62 -1.84 22.57
CA LEU A 57 -2.01 -3.24 22.41
C LEU A 57 -1.01 -4.11 23.18
N LEU A 58 -1.53 -4.90 24.12
CA LEU A 58 -0.71 -5.87 24.84
C LEU A 58 -0.20 -6.95 23.88
N PRO A 59 1.05 -7.43 24.04
CA PRO A 59 1.56 -8.57 23.28
C PRO A 59 0.66 -9.78 23.51
N GLY A 60 0.11 -10.38 22.44
CA GLY A 60 -0.82 -11.51 22.53
C GLY A 60 -2.29 -11.15 22.65
N SER A 61 -2.67 -9.87 22.51
CA SER A 61 -4.05 -9.49 22.25
C SER A 61 -4.49 -9.98 20.85
N ASP A 62 -5.68 -10.60 20.75
CA ASP A 62 -6.36 -10.97 19.49
C ASP A 62 -6.82 -9.74 18.68
N SER A 63 -5.94 -8.75 18.52
CA SER A 63 -6.22 -7.53 17.80
C SER A 63 -5.98 -7.77 16.30
N ASN A 64 -7.06 -7.84 15.53
CA ASN A 64 -7.05 -7.92 14.06
C ASN A 64 -6.62 -6.60 13.38
N TRP A 65 -5.78 -5.77 14.03
CA TRP A 65 -5.38 -4.47 13.52
C TRP A 65 -4.73 -4.56 12.13
N GLN A 66 -3.99 -5.64 11.86
CA GLN A 66 -3.35 -5.89 10.57
C GLN A 66 -4.36 -6.02 9.44
N GLN A 67 -5.51 -6.68 9.68
CA GLN A 67 -6.54 -6.93 8.66
C GLN A 67 -7.18 -5.63 8.15
N GLY A 68 -7.33 -4.64 9.05
CA GLY A 68 -7.86 -3.32 8.71
C GLY A 68 -6.79 -2.34 8.21
N THR A 69 -5.54 -2.76 8.07
CA THR A 69 -4.43 -1.86 7.72
C THR A 69 -3.98 -2.05 6.27
N VAL A 70 -3.97 -0.97 5.51
CA VAL A 70 -3.51 -0.95 4.11
C VAL A 70 -2.48 0.16 3.94
N VAL A 71 -1.38 -0.14 3.29
CA VAL A 71 -0.37 0.87 2.93
C VAL A 71 -0.72 1.43 1.56
N SER A 72 -0.74 2.75 1.42
CA SER A 72 -1.12 3.41 0.18
C SER A 72 -0.18 4.55 -0.17
N ILE A 73 -0.05 4.82 -1.46
CA ILE A 73 0.72 5.92 -2.02
C ILE A 73 -0.19 6.75 -2.93
N ASN A 74 -0.05 8.08 -2.88
CA ASN A 74 -0.77 9.04 -3.73
C ASN A 74 -2.31 8.83 -3.71
N GLY A 75 -2.89 8.59 -2.53
CA GLY A 75 -4.35 8.43 -2.41
C GLY A 75 -4.91 7.14 -3.04
N GLY A 76 -4.08 6.13 -3.29
CA GLY A 76 -4.54 4.82 -3.76
C GLY A 76 -3.95 4.36 -5.09
N GLU A 77 -3.10 5.15 -5.74
CA GLU A 77 -2.43 4.80 -7.00
C GLU A 77 -1.62 3.51 -6.85
N PHE A 78 -0.84 3.42 -5.78
CA PHE A 78 -0.18 2.19 -5.37
C PHE A 78 -0.69 1.76 -4.00
N LYS A 79 -0.85 0.45 -3.84
CA LYS A 79 -1.32 -0.17 -2.58
C LYS A 79 -0.43 -1.35 -2.24
N GLY A 80 -0.16 -1.49 -0.95
CA GLY A 80 0.56 -2.60 -0.34
C GLY A 80 -0.24 -3.16 0.82
N PHE A 81 -0.13 -4.47 1.01
CA PHE A 81 -0.73 -5.17 2.12
C PHE A 81 0.36 -5.62 3.09
N LEU A 82 -0.04 -5.77 4.35
CA LEU A 82 0.85 -6.26 5.39
C LEU A 82 0.92 -7.78 5.37
N ARG A 83 2.13 -8.29 5.61
CA ARG A 83 2.37 -9.69 5.96
C ARG A 83 2.14 -9.90 7.46
N GLU A 84 2.15 -11.15 7.90
CA GLU A 84 1.94 -11.54 9.30
C GLU A 84 2.94 -10.87 10.26
N ASP A 85 4.18 -10.65 9.80
CA ASP A 85 5.25 -9.99 10.56
C ASP A 85 5.14 -8.44 10.56
N GLY A 86 4.10 -7.89 9.94
CA GLY A 86 3.89 -6.46 9.75
C GLY A 86 4.77 -5.83 8.66
N SER A 87 5.52 -6.61 7.88
CA SER A 87 6.24 -6.07 6.72
C SER A 87 5.30 -5.82 5.54
N PHE A 88 5.67 -4.86 4.69
CA PHE A 88 4.95 -4.58 3.45
C PHE A 88 5.93 -4.30 2.32
N VAL A 89 5.49 -4.56 1.10
CA VAL A 89 6.24 -4.34 -0.14
C VAL A 89 5.29 -3.76 -1.18
N ILE A 90 5.69 -2.67 -1.84
CA ILE A 90 4.97 -2.04 -2.95
C ILE A 90 5.92 -1.99 -4.14
N SER A 91 5.66 -2.83 -5.14
CA SER A 91 6.45 -2.92 -6.37
C SER A 91 5.93 -1.98 -7.46
N SER A 92 6.70 -1.87 -8.55
CA SER A 92 6.32 -1.14 -9.76
C SER A 92 6.15 0.38 -9.56
N VAL A 93 6.92 0.97 -8.64
CA VAL A 93 6.91 2.41 -8.38
C VAL A 93 8.01 3.09 -9.20
N PRO A 94 7.71 4.04 -10.09
CA PRO A 94 8.75 4.73 -10.86
C PRO A 94 9.61 5.65 -9.97
N SER A 95 10.71 6.18 -10.50
CA SER A 95 11.49 7.20 -9.77
C SER A 95 10.68 8.47 -9.55
N GLY A 96 10.70 9.03 -8.34
CA GLY A 96 9.90 10.20 -8.00
C GLY A 96 9.90 10.50 -6.51
N SER A 97 9.04 11.46 -6.11
CA SER A 97 8.76 11.78 -4.71
C SER A 97 7.34 11.34 -4.38
N TYR A 98 7.22 10.44 -3.41
CA TYR A 98 5.98 9.80 -3.02
C TYR A 98 5.70 10.03 -1.55
N VAL A 99 4.42 10.09 -1.19
CA VAL A 99 3.98 10.06 0.21
C VAL A 99 3.38 8.69 0.48
N VAL A 100 3.99 7.95 1.40
CA VAL A 100 3.54 6.64 1.86
C VAL A 100 2.70 6.85 3.10
N GLU A 101 1.47 6.36 3.05
CA GLU A 101 0.47 6.48 4.10
C GLU A 101 0.05 5.09 4.55
N VAL A 102 -0.14 4.92 5.86
CA VAL A 102 -0.68 3.69 6.43
C VAL A 102 -2.10 3.99 6.89
N ILE A 103 -3.07 3.40 6.20
CA ILE A 103 -4.49 3.61 6.40
C ILE A 103 -5.00 2.53 7.34
N ASN A 104 -5.58 2.94 8.47
CA ASN A 104 -6.24 2.05 9.42
C ASN A 104 -7.48 2.76 9.99
N PRO A 105 -8.60 2.06 10.23
CA PRO A 105 -9.83 2.67 10.74
C PRO A 105 -9.73 3.13 12.20
N ASP A 106 -8.95 2.46 13.04
CA ASP A 106 -8.83 2.77 14.47
C ASP A 106 -7.61 3.64 14.79
N TYR A 107 -6.56 3.56 13.97
CA TYR A 107 -5.23 4.05 14.32
C TYR A 107 -4.67 5.02 13.29
N PHE A 108 -4.09 6.11 13.79
CA PHE A 108 -3.38 7.09 12.98
C PHE A 108 -1.88 6.78 12.95
N TYR A 109 -1.34 6.70 11.74
CA TYR A 109 0.09 6.53 11.47
C TYR A 109 0.65 7.79 10.81
N GLU A 110 1.89 8.14 11.15
CA GLU A 110 2.55 9.30 10.55
C GLU A 110 2.88 9.03 9.06
N PRO A 111 2.49 9.91 8.12
CA PRO A 111 2.84 9.75 6.72
C PRO A 111 4.34 10.02 6.50
N ILE A 112 4.96 9.23 5.62
CA ILE A 112 6.39 9.31 5.33
C ILE A 112 6.60 9.65 3.86
N ARG A 113 7.41 10.67 3.58
CA ARG A 113 7.81 10.99 2.21
C ARG A 113 9.02 10.17 1.82
N VAL A 114 8.93 9.47 0.70
CA VAL A 114 10.01 8.69 0.09
C VAL A 114 10.41 9.34 -1.23
N GLU A 115 11.70 9.58 -1.41
CA GLU A 115 12.31 10.02 -2.66
C GLU A 115 13.12 8.88 -3.25
N ILE A 116 12.82 8.57 -4.50
CA ILE A 116 13.49 7.52 -5.27
C ILE A 116 14.27 8.20 -6.39
N ASN A 117 15.60 8.12 -6.31
CA ASN A 117 16.44 8.58 -7.40
C ASN A 117 16.35 7.61 -8.60
N PRO A 118 16.47 8.10 -9.85
CA PRO A 118 16.64 7.24 -11.04
C PRO A 118 17.88 6.32 -10.98
N ARG A 119 18.77 6.55 -10.01
CA ARG A 119 19.93 5.69 -9.71
C ARG A 119 19.63 4.60 -8.68
N GLY A 120 18.38 4.46 -8.23
CA GLY A 120 17.97 3.47 -7.22
C GLY A 120 18.33 3.82 -5.78
N LYS A 121 18.72 5.06 -5.47
CA LYS A 121 18.92 5.50 -4.07
C LYS A 121 17.62 5.99 -3.46
N PHE A 122 17.29 5.47 -2.29
CA PHE A 122 16.12 5.86 -1.51
C PHE A 122 16.50 6.88 -0.42
N ARG A 123 15.61 7.86 -0.20
CA ARG A 123 15.66 8.76 0.95
C ARG A 123 14.27 8.85 1.55
N ALA A 124 14.14 8.68 2.86
CA ALA A 124 12.88 8.83 3.56
C ALA A 124 12.95 9.99 4.56
N ARG A 125 11.84 10.71 4.70
CA ARG A 125 11.72 11.85 5.61
C ARG A 125 10.29 11.99 6.12
N LYS A 126 10.11 12.58 7.29
CA LYS A 126 8.77 12.90 7.81
C LYS A 126 8.10 13.97 6.95
N VAL A 127 6.79 13.87 6.78
CA VAL A 127 6.00 14.88 6.06
C VAL A 127 5.71 16.05 6.98
N ASN A 128 6.13 17.25 6.60
CA ASN A 128 5.76 18.50 7.25
C ASN A 128 5.19 19.47 6.22
N PHE A 129 3.92 19.85 6.38
CA PHE A 129 3.24 20.80 5.49
C PHE A 129 3.42 22.26 5.94
N VAL A 130 3.76 22.51 7.21
CA VAL A 130 3.89 23.86 7.76
C VAL A 130 5.28 24.43 7.44
N GLN A 131 6.33 23.61 7.59
CA GLN A 131 7.72 24.03 7.35
C GLN A 131 8.40 23.02 6.41
N PRO A 132 8.27 23.18 5.08
CA PRO A 132 8.84 22.24 4.12
C PRO A 132 10.37 22.27 4.05
N SER A 133 11.00 23.34 4.54
CA SER A 133 12.46 23.46 4.66
C SER A 133 13.04 22.61 5.78
N GLN A 134 12.24 22.26 6.79
CA GLN A 134 12.67 21.41 7.88
C GLN A 134 12.70 19.96 7.43
N VAL A 135 13.89 19.40 7.28
CA VAL A 135 14.09 18.01 6.85
C VAL A 135 14.41 17.14 8.06
N ILE A 136 13.47 16.27 8.45
CA ILE A 136 13.69 15.23 9.45
C ILE A 136 13.83 13.90 8.72
N GLN A 137 15.06 13.39 8.64
CA GLN A 137 15.36 12.13 7.96
C GLN A 137 14.82 10.93 8.75
N THR A 138 14.29 9.96 8.02
CA THR A 138 13.78 8.70 8.55
C THR A 138 14.60 7.56 7.93
N PRO A 139 14.92 6.49 8.67
CA PRO A 139 15.63 5.35 8.10
C PRO A 139 14.81 4.65 7.01
N TYR A 140 15.53 4.00 6.09
CA TYR A 140 15.01 3.05 5.10
C TYR A 140 15.62 1.67 5.38
N PRO A 141 14.87 0.56 5.35
CA PRO A 141 13.44 0.41 5.05
C PRO A 141 12.51 1.16 6.03
N LEU A 142 11.30 1.47 5.58
CA LEU A 142 10.37 2.32 6.34
C LEU A 142 9.96 1.68 7.66
N ARG A 143 9.87 2.50 8.73
CA ARG A 143 9.40 2.08 10.05
C ARG A 143 8.19 2.91 10.45
N CYS A 144 7.00 2.39 10.18
CA CYS A 144 5.75 3.08 10.45
C CYS A 144 5.26 2.70 11.85
N LYS A 145 5.21 3.67 12.76
CA LYS A 145 4.68 3.48 14.12
C LYS A 145 3.31 4.16 14.24
N ALA A 146 2.38 3.51 14.94
CA ALA A 146 1.10 4.13 15.27
C ALA A 146 1.35 5.28 16.26
N LEU A 147 0.77 6.44 15.99
CA LEU A 147 0.88 7.62 16.85
C LEU A 147 -0.24 7.64 17.90
N THR A 148 -1.49 7.50 17.45
CA THR A 148 -2.66 7.64 18.32
C THR A 148 -3.83 6.85 17.78
N ARG A 149 -4.81 6.58 18.65
CA ARG A 149 -6.10 6.02 18.26
C ARG A 149 -7.05 7.14 17.86
N PHE A 150 -7.80 6.95 16.78
CA PHE A 150 -8.85 7.87 16.39
C PHE A 150 -9.93 7.95 17.47
N LYS A 151 -10.28 9.19 17.85
CA LYS A 151 -11.41 9.51 18.72
C LYS A 151 -12.51 10.10 17.87
N PHE A 152 -13.33 9.23 17.27
CA PHE A 152 -14.44 9.66 16.41
C PHE A 152 -15.53 10.39 17.17
N PHE A 153 -15.69 10.09 18.47
CA PHE A 153 -16.70 10.68 19.32
C PHE A 153 -16.08 11.67 20.28
N GLN A 154 -16.63 12.86 20.33
CA GLN A 154 -16.37 13.82 21.40
C GLN A 154 -17.20 13.45 22.63
N GLN A 155 -16.56 13.34 23.78
CA GLN A 155 -17.28 13.15 25.03
C GLN A 155 -18.06 14.43 25.35
N ARG A 156 -19.36 14.31 25.66
CA ARG A 156 -20.16 15.46 26.09
C ARG A 156 -19.58 16.02 27.38
N GLU A 157 -19.59 17.34 27.48
CA GLU A 157 -19.29 18.01 28.73
C GLU A 157 -20.30 17.55 29.79
N GLN A 158 -19.74 17.08 30.90
CA GLN A 158 -20.50 16.63 32.06
C GLN A 158 -20.54 17.80 33.03
N TRP A 159 -21.65 17.95 33.75
CA TRP A 159 -21.73 18.91 34.85
C TRP A 159 -20.60 18.64 35.85
N LYS A 160 -19.70 19.60 35.99
CA LYS A 160 -18.67 19.59 37.03
C LYS A 160 -19.25 20.26 38.28
N VAL A 161 -18.78 19.85 39.47
CA VAL A 161 -19.17 20.49 40.74
C VAL A 161 -18.86 21.99 40.73
N THR A 162 -17.80 22.40 40.02
CA THR A 162 -17.45 23.80 39.78
C THR A 162 -18.53 24.59 39.06
N ASP A 163 -19.29 23.94 38.18
CA ASP A 163 -20.34 24.59 37.39
C ASP A 163 -21.49 24.99 38.31
N PHE A 164 -21.80 24.18 39.34
CA PHE A 164 -22.78 24.54 40.37
C PHE A 164 -22.28 25.66 41.28
N LEU A 165 -20.99 25.66 41.64
CA LEU A 165 -20.39 26.70 42.48
C LEU A 165 -20.38 28.07 41.77
N LEU A 166 -20.10 28.10 40.45
CA LEU A 166 -20.03 29.33 39.67
C LEU A 166 -21.39 29.80 39.14
N ALA A 167 -22.38 28.90 39.03
CA ALA A 167 -23.76 29.26 38.67
C ALA A 167 -24.48 30.05 39.76
N LEU A 168 -24.00 30.02 41.01
CA LEU A 168 -24.59 30.71 42.17
C LEU A 168 -24.12 32.16 42.36
N TRP A 169 -23.24 32.67 41.49
CA TRP A 169 -22.66 34.02 41.57
C TRP A 169 -23.19 35.00 40.51
N PHE A 170 -24.30 34.68 39.84
CA PHE A 170 -25.06 35.58 38.95
C PHE A 170 -26.55 35.55 39.30
#